data_AF-A0A973HM06-F1
#
_entry.id   AF-A0A973HM06-F1
#
_cell.length_a   1.000
_cell.length_b   1.000
_cell.length_c   1.000
_cell.angle_alpha   90.00
_cell.angle_beta   90.00
_cell.angle_gamma   90.00
#
_symmetry.space_group_name_H-M   'P 1'
#
loop_
_entity.id
_entity.type
_entity.pdbx_description
1 polymer ?
#
loop_
_entity_poly.entity_id
_entity_poly.type
_entity_poly.pdbx_seq_one_letter_code
_entity_poly.pdbx_strand_id
1 'polypeptide(L)'
;MNDLTRIHAAYIDSDNYFSSRESNAKSDQVRNEWAIKRMHNDTAYFTLLFSQFEHFVDQLCEQLVSQKKSLDRWGDRRSWQLIDSKTVDKLDFNQKIILLMDKEHELYRVVSGYSHVKTRIDHGDISNSISVTAVKDDLYEACKVLKKYVKAK
;
A
#
# COMPACT_ATOMS: atom_id res chain seq x y z
N MET A 1 -10.46 3.00 -5.86
CA MET A 1 -10.36 1.53 -5.73
C MET A 1 -11.15 0.71 -6.77
N ASN A 2 -12.05 1.27 -7.59
CA ASN A 2 -12.80 0.48 -8.60
C ASN A 2 -11.92 -0.28 -9.61
N ASP A 3 -10.67 0.17 -9.83
CA ASP A 3 -9.74 -0.50 -10.75
C ASP A 3 -8.98 -1.68 -10.11
N LEU A 4 -8.96 -1.80 -8.78
CA LEU A 4 -8.23 -2.86 -8.08
C LEU A 4 -8.78 -4.26 -8.37
N THR A 5 -10.10 -4.39 -8.58
CA THR A 5 -10.71 -5.66 -8.96
C THR A 5 -10.20 -6.13 -10.32
N ARG A 6 -10.05 -5.21 -11.28
CA ARG A 6 -9.53 -5.54 -12.62
C ARG A 6 -8.05 -5.87 -12.58
N ILE A 7 -7.26 -5.08 -11.85
CA ILE A 7 -5.83 -5.34 -11.64
C ILE A 7 -5.62 -6.68 -10.95
N HIS A 8 -6.44 -7.01 -9.94
CA HIS A 8 -6.38 -8.30 -9.25
C HIS A 8 -6.75 -9.46 -10.18
N ALA A 9 -7.80 -9.32 -10.99
CA ALA A 9 -8.16 -10.34 -11.97
C ALA A 9 -7.02 -10.60 -12.98
N ALA A 10 -6.43 -9.55 -13.54
CA ALA A 10 -5.29 -9.65 -14.45
C ALA A 10 -4.05 -10.31 -13.79
N TYR A 11 -3.81 -9.99 -12.52
CA TYR A 11 -2.78 -10.65 -11.72
C TYR A 11 -3.04 -12.15 -11.59
N ILE A 12 -4.26 -12.56 -11.21
CA ILE A 12 -4.64 -13.96 -11.04
C ILE A 12 -4.52 -14.74 -12.35
N ASP A 13 -4.96 -14.16 -13.47
CA ASP A 13 -4.82 -14.78 -14.79
C ASP A 13 -3.34 -15.04 -15.13
N SER A 14 -2.48 -14.05 -14.86
CA SER A 14 -1.05 -14.15 -15.10
C SER A 14 -0.37 -15.15 -14.16
N ASP A 15 -0.73 -15.15 -12.87
CA ASP A 15 -0.18 -16.07 -11.87
C ASP A 15 -0.55 -17.52 -12.19
N ASN A 16 -1.81 -17.77 -12.53
CA ASN A 16 -2.29 -19.09 -12.95
C ASN A 16 -1.54 -19.59 -14.20
N TYR A 17 -1.31 -18.70 -15.17
CA TYR A 17 -0.54 -19.03 -16.36
C TYR A 17 0.91 -19.39 -16.01
N PHE A 18 1.61 -18.57 -15.22
CA PHE A 18 3.00 -18.83 -14.85
C PHE A 18 3.15 -20.07 -13.97
N SER A 19 2.28 -20.25 -12.97
CA SER A 19 2.28 -21.41 -12.09
C SER A 19 2.01 -22.72 -12.86
N SER A 20 1.11 -22.70 -13.83
CA SER A 20 0.87 -23.86 -14.71
C SER A 20 2.09 -24.18 -15.56
N ARG A 21 2.78 -23.17 -16.12
CA ARG A 21 3.99 -23.38 -16.91
C ARG A 21 5.16 -23.89 -16.08
N GLU A 22 5.32 -23.37 -14.86
CA GLU A 22 6.32 -23.82 -13.89
C GLU A 22 6.11 -25.29 -13.51
N SER A 23 4.85 -25.67 -13.23
CA SER A 23 4.48 -27.05 -12.86
C SER A 23 4.70 -28.05 -14.00
N ASN A 24 4.51 -27.61 -15.25
CA ASN A 24 4.67 -28.44 -16.45
C ASN A 24 6.09 -28.38 -17.04
N ALA A 25 7.05 -27.74 -16.35
CA ALA A 25 8.41 -27.59 -16.85
C ALA A 25 9.12 -28.97 -16.94
N LYS A 26 9.76 -29.21 -18.09
CA LYS A 26 10.50 -30.46 -18.36
C LYS A 26 11.91 -30.49 -17.78
N SER A 27 12.41 -29.36 -17.29
CA SER A 27 13.73 -29.23 -16.68
C SER A 27 13.71 -28.14 -15.60
N ASP A 28 14.67 -28.21 -14.67
CA ASP A 28 14.81 -27.21 -13.61
C ASP A 28 15.16 -25.82 -14.17
N GLN A 29 15.91 -25.74 -15.27
CA GLN A 29 16.19 -24.48 -15.95
C GLN A 29 14.89 -23.80 -16.40
N VAL A 30 14.01 -24.53 -17.10
CA VAL A 30 12.73 -23.99 -17.56
C VAL A 30 11.83 -23.65 -16.38
N ARG A 31 11.84 -24.46 -15.31
CA ARG A 31 11.10 -24.16 -14.08
C ARG A 31 11.54 -22.81 -13.49
N ASN A 32 12.85 -22.61 -13.37
CA ASN A 32 13.43 -21.37 -12.83
C ASN A 32 13.08 -20.15 -13.68
N GLU A 33 13.07 -20.28 -15.01
CA GLU A 33 12.64 -19.19 -15.91
C GLU A 33 11.19 -18.77 -15.67
N TRP A 34 10.28 -19.73 -15.44
CA TRP A 34 8.88 -19.43 -15.10
C TRP A 34 8.73 -18.87 -13.69
N ALA A 35 9.48 -19.39 -12.71
CA ALA A 35 9.50 -18.85 -11.36
C ALA A 35 9.95 -17.37 -11.33
N ILE A 36 10.95 -17.00 -12.13
CA ILE A 36 11.39 -15.59 -12.27
C ILE A 36 10.26 -14.73 -12.87
N LYS A 37 9.56 -15.21 -13.90
CA LYS A 37 8.42 -14.48 -14.49
C LYS A 37 7.29 -14.29 -13.48
N ARG A 38 7.01 -15.31 -12.67
CA ARG A 38 6.03 -15.26 -11.58
C ARG A 38 6.42 -14.22 -10.52
N MET A 39 7.69 -14.24 -10.09
CA MET A 39 8.24 -13.24 -9.15
C MET A 39 8.12 -11.81 -9.69
N HIS A 40 8.36 -11.58 -10.99
CA HIS A 40 8.13 -10.27 -11.61
C HIS A 40 6.65 -9.86 -11.60
N ASN A 41 5.73 -10.81 -11.84
CA ASN A 41 4.29 -10.57 -11.77
C ASN A 41 3.86 -10.17 -10.35
N ASP A 42 4.35 -10.87 -9.33
CA ASP A 42 4.09 -10.56 -7.92
C ASP A 42 4.63 -9.17 -7.56
N THR A 43 5.86 -8.85 -7.98
CA THR A 43 6.50 -7.55 -7.72
C THR A 43 5.73 -6.40 -8.38
N ALA A 44 5.30 -6.58 -9.64
CA ALA A 44 4.51 -5.60 -10.36
C ALA A 44 3.14 -5.38 -9.69
N TYR A 45 2.48 -6.47 -9.31
CA TYR A 45 1.19 -6.41 -8.63
C TYR A 45 1.28 -5.75 -7.25
N PHE A 46 2.29 -6.11 -6.44
CA PHE A 46 2.61 -5.45 -5.18
C PHE A 46 2.79 -3.94 -5.36
N THR A 47 3.61 -3.54 -6.35
CA THR A 47 3.93 -2.12 -6.61
C THR A 47 2.66 -1.34 -6.96
N LEU A 48 1.81 -1.89 -7.82
CA LEU A 48 0.53 -1.28 -8.18
C LEU A 48 -0.43 -1.18 -6.99
N LEU A 49 -0.57 -2.26 -6.20
CA LEU A 49 -1.40 -2.27 -5.00
C LEU A 49 -0.95 -1.21 -3.99
N PHE A 50 0.35 -1.16 -3.73
CA PHE A 50 0.92 -0.24 -2.76
C PHE A 50 0.78 1.21 -3.21
N SER A 51 1.02 1.52 -4.48
CA SER A 51 0.82 2.89 -4.99
C SER A 51 -0.64 3.35 -4.96
N GLN A 52 -1.60 2.45 -5.16
CA GLN A 52 -3.02 2.75 -4.94
C GLN A 52 -3.34 3.01 -3.47
N PHE A 53 -2.67 2.28 -2.57
CA PHE A 53 -2.78 2.51 -1.13
C PHE A 53 -2.15 3.84 -0.70
N GLU A 54 -0.98 4.21 -1.23
CA GLU A 54 -0.34 5.51 -1.00
C GLU A 54 -1.28 6.66 -1.41
N HIS A 55 -1.84 6.59 -2.62
CA HIS A 55 -2.80 7.59 -3.07
C HIS A 55 -4.04 7.67 -2.17
N PHE A 56 -4.52 6.52 -1.67
CA PHE A 56 -5.63 6.48 -0.73
C PHE A 56 -5.28 7.14 0.62
N VAL A 57 -4.06 6.92 1.12
CA VAL A 57 -3.54 7.57 2.34
C VAL A 57 -3.45 9.09 2.14
N ASP A 58 -2.96 9.54 0.99
CA ASP A 58 -2.87 10.98 0.66
C ASP A 58 -4.26 11.64 0.74
N GLN A 59 -5.27 11.04 0.10
CA GLN A 59 -6.65 11.53 0.14
C GLN A 59 -7.20 11.61 1.57
N LEU A 60 -6.90 10.62 2.41
CA LEU A 60 -7.34 10.64 3.81
C LEU A 60 -6.62 11.72 4.64
N CYS A 61 -5.32 11.95 4.40
CA CYS A 61 -4.59 13.01 5.06
C CYS A 61 -5.16 14.39 4.70
N GLU A 62 -5.43 14.64 3.43
CA GLU A 62 -6.08 15.87 2.96
C GLU A 62 -7.45 16.06 3.61
N GLN A 63 -8.26 14.99 3.65
CA GLN A 63 -9.57 15.02 4.30
C GLN A 63 -9.46 15.37 5.79
N LEU A 64 -8.55 14.70 6.52
CA LEU A 64 -8.33 14.94 7.94
C LEU A 64 -7.91 16.39 8.20
N VAL A 65 -6.96 16.92 7.43
CA VAL A 65 -6.49 18.31 7.58
C VAL A 65 -7.63 19.29 7.33
N SER A 66 -8.44 19.08 6.27
CA SER A 66 -9.60 19.91 5.95
C SER A 66 -10.62 19.92 7.10
N GLN A 67 -10.97 18.74 7.61
CA GLN A 67 -11.88 18.59 8.76
C GLN A 67 -11.36 19.32 10.01
N LYS A 68 -10.08 19.14 10.34
CA LYS A 68 -9.48 19.76 11.54
C LYS A 68 -9.36 21.27 11.42
N LYS A 69 -9.16 21.82 10.22
CA LYS A 69 -9.19 23.27 9.98
C LYS A 69 -10.58 23.88 10.16
N SER A 70 -11.63 23.11 9.91
CA SER A 70 -13.02 23.54 10.06
C SER A 70 -13.56 23.49 11.51
N LEU A 71 -12.76 23.11 12.50
CA LEU A 71 -13.19 23.08 13.90
C LEU A 71 -13.50 24.49 14.44
N ASP A 72 -14.62 24.60 15.17
CA ASP A 72 -15.12 25.89 15.70
C ASP A 72 -14.17 26.50 16.73
N ARG A 73 -13.59 25.65 17.58
CA ARG A 73 -12.68 26.08 18.65
C ARG A 73 -11.32 26.45 18.07
N TRP A 74 -10.94 27.72 18.24
CA TRP A 74 -9.64 28.23 17.79
C TRP A 74 -8.47 27.39 18.31
N GLY A 75 -8.51 27.00 19.59
CA GLY A 75 -7.47 26.18 20.22
C GLY A 75 -7.23 24.86 19.51
N ASP A 76 -8.30 24.25 18.98
CA ASP A 76 -8.27 22.96 18.31
C ASP A 76 -7.85 23.08 16.84
N ARG A 77 -8.16 24.19 16.15
CA ARG A 77 -7.77 24.41 14.74
C ARG A 77 -6.41 25.09 14.53
N ARG A 78 -5.89 25.86 15.50
CA ARG A 78 -4.71 26.73 15.29
C ARG A 78 -3.44 25.97 14.89
N SER A 79 -3.22 24.76 15.43
CA SER A 79 -2.08 23.92 15.06
C SER A 79 -2.22 23.38 13.64
N TRP A 80 -3.45 23.06 13.22
CA TRP A 80 -3.75 22.59 11.87
C TRP A 80 -3.67 23.69 10.81
N GLN A 81 -3.77 24.97 11.19
CA GLN A 81 -3.53 26.09 10.26
C GLN A 81 -2.09 26.09 9.70
N LEU A 82 -1.13 25.51 10.42
CA LEU A 82 0.25 25.37 9.99
C LEU A 82 0.46 24.21 9.00
N ILE A 83 -0.51 23.29 8.88
CA ILE A 83 -0.45 22.12 8.01
C ILE A 83 -1.39 22.36 6.83
N ASP A 84 -0.86 22.51 5.62
CA ASP A 84 -1.64 22.60 4.38
C ASP A 84 -1.38 21.38 3.48
N SER A 85 -2.04 21.34 2.31
CA SER A 85 -1.81 20.25 1.34
C SER A 85 -0.33 20.15 0.95
N LYS A 86 0.34 21.29 0.73
CA LYS A 86 1.79 21.33 0.44
C LYS A 86 2.65 20.75 1.56
N THR A 87 2.21 20.88 2.80
CA THR A 87 2.89 20.29 3.96
C THR A 87 2.66 18.78 3.97
N VAL A 88 1.43 18.32 3.74
CA VAL A 88 1.09 16.88 3.64
C VAL A 88 1.88 16.22 2.51
N ASP A 89 1.99 16.86 1.35
CA ASP A 89 2.73 16.33 0.19
C ASP A 89 4.21 16.08 0.48
N LYS A 90 4.79 16.84 1.41
CA LYS A 90 6.20 16.72 1.81
C LYS A 90 6.44 15.66 2.89
N LEU A 91 5.39 15.14 3.51
CA LEU A 91 5.52 14.09 4.51
C LEU A 91 5.90 12.79 3.82
N ASP A 92 6.83 12.06 4.43
CA ASP A 92 7.07 10.68 4.02
C ASP A 92 5.83 9.82 4.31
N PHE A 93 5.74 8.67 3.64
CA PHE A 93 4.58 7.79 3.78
C PHE A 93 4.33 7.37 5.24
N ASN A 94 5.38 7.07 6.01
CA ASN A 94 5.22 6.64 7.40
C ASN A 94 4.71 7.79 8.29
N GLN A 95 5.13 9.02 8.04
CA GLN A 95 4.61 10.23 8.68
C GLN A 95 3.13 10.44 8.35
N LYS A 96 2.72 10.24 7.09
CA LYS A 96 1.30 10.29 6.69
C LYS A 96 0.47 9.25 7.43
N ILE A 97 0.97 8.02 7.55
CA ILE A 97 0.30 6.97 8.32
C ILE A 97 0.16 7.35 9.80
N ILE A 98 1.20 7.92 10.44
CA ILE A 98 1.15 8.36 11.84
C ILE A 98 0.07 9.45 12.08
N LEU A 99 -0.20 10.29 11.08
CA LEU A 99 -1.30 11.26 11.18
C LEU A 99 -2.67 10.57 11.24
N LEU A 100 -2.81 9.45 10.54
CA LEU A 100 -4.06 8.73 10.38
C LEU A 100 -4.28 7.66 11.46
N MET A 101 -3.24 7.03 11.99
CA MET A 101 -3.33 5.95 12.98
C MET A 101 -2.25 6.02 14.06
N ASP A 102 -2.53 5.37 15.20
CA ASP A 102 -1.56 5.24 16.29
C ASP A 102 -0.41 4.30 15.90
N LYS A 103 0.82 4.62 16.31
CA LYS A 103 2.01 3.79 16.12
C LYS A 103 1.94 2.46 16.85
N GLU A 104 1.18 2.40 17.96
CA GLU A 104 0.98 1.18 18.73
C GLU A 104 -0.03 0.23 18.09
N HIS A 105 -0.76 0.68 17.06
CA HIS A 105 -1.68 -0.18 16.32
C HIS A 105 -0.92 -1.22 15.50
N GLU A 106 -1.34 -2.49 15.53
CA GLU A 106 -0.65 -3.60 14.85
C GLU A 106 -0.44 -3.34 13.34
N LEU A 107 -1.46 -2.84 12.65
CA LEU A 107 -1.42 -2.47 11.23
C LEU A 107 -0.38 -1.39 10.90
N TYR A 108 0.02 -0.54 11.85
CA TYR A 108 1.09 0.44 11.61
C TYR A 108 2.39 -0.28 11.23
N ARG A 109 2.75 -1.33 11.99
CA ARG A 109 3.98 -2.10 11.76
C ARG A 109 3.92 -2.86 10.43
N VAL A 110 2.77 -3.42 10.09
CA VAL A 110 2.54 -4.15 8.84
C VAL A 110 2.71 -3.21 7.63
N VAL A 111 1.99 -2.10 7.61
CA VAL A 111 2.02 -1.13 6.51
C VAL A 111 3.40 -0.46 6.38
N SER A 112 4.04 -0.14 7.51
CA SER A 112 5.41 0.35 7.52
C SER A 112 6.38 -0.70 6.95
N GLY A 113 6.20 -1.98 7.29
CA GLY A 113 6.99 -3.06 6.68
C GLY A 113 6.87 -3.07 5.16
N TYR A 114 5.67 -2.89 4.62
CA TYR A 114 5.45 -2.82 3.17
C TYR A 114 6.07 -1.58 2.52
N SER A 115 6.11 -0.43 3.20
CA SER A 115 6.81 0.76 2.65
C SER A 115 8.32 0.54 2.49
N HIS A 116 8.93 -0.25 3.39
CA HIS A 116 10.33 -0.64 3.26
C HIS A 116 10.53 -1.62 2.10
N VAL A 117 9.61 -2.58 1.91
CA VAL A 117 9.63 -3.49 0.77
C VAL A 117 9.53 -2.71 -0.55
N LYS A 118 8.62 -1.75 -0.65
CA LYS A 118 8.46 -0.87 -1.82
C LYS A 118 9.74 -0.09 -2.12
N THR A 119 10.33 0.52 -1.11
CA THR A 119 11.60 1.24 -1.24
C THR A 119 12.72 0.35 -1.79
N ARG A 120 12.79 -0.93 -1.37
CA ARG A 120 13.79 -1.87 -1.91
C ARG A 120 13.55 -2.21 -3.38
N ILE A 121 12.30 -2.50 -3.74
CA ILE A 121 11.91 -2.77 -5.13
C ILE A 121 12.23 -1.59 -6.04
N ASP A 122 11.95 -0.37 -5.60
CA ASP A 122 12.23 0.84 -6.37
C ASP A 122 13.73 1.04 -6.63
N HIS A 123 14.59 0.53 -5.73
CA HIS A 123 16.04 0.49 -5.91
C HIS A 123 16.54 -0.76 -6.66
N GLY A 124 15.63 -1.60 -7.18
CA GLY A 124 15.96 -2.77 -7.98
C GLY A 124 16.15 -4.08 -7.19
N ASP A 125 15.92 -4.10 -5.88
CA ASP A 125 15.96 -5.33 -5.09
C ASP A 125 14.60 -6.06 -5.14
N ILE A 126 14.52 -6.99 -6.08
CA ILE A 126 13.35 -7.87 -6.32
C ILE A 126 13.55 -9.28 -5.77
N SER A 127 14.60 -9.51 -4.97
CA SER A 127 15.04 -10.86 -4.56
C SER A 127 14.13 -11.53 -3.50
N ASN A 128 13.23 -10.77 -2.88
CA ASN A 128 12.39 -11.25 -1.80
C ASN A 128 11.03 -11.75 -2.31
N SER A 129 10.67 -12.98 -1.95
CA SER A 129 9.31 -13.48 -2.18
C SER A 129 8.31 -12.68 -1.34
N ILE A 130 7.38 -12.00 -1.99
CA ILE A 130 6.30 -11.26 -1.35
C ILE A 130 5.02 -12.08 -1.46
N SER A 131 4.37 -12.37 -0.34
CA SER A 131 3.04 -12.95 -0.37
C SER A 131 2.03 -11.87 -0.73
N VAL A 132 1.79 -11.67 -2.03
CA VAL A 132 0.91 -10.58 -2.51
C VAL A 132 -0.55 -10.76 -2.10
N THR A 133 -0.99 -11.98 -1.79
CA THR A 133 -2.30 -12.24 -1.19
C THR A 133 -2.38 -11.66 0.22
N ALA A 134 -1.37 -11.89 1.06
CA ALA A 134 -1.32 -11.31 2.41
C ALA A 134 -1.23 -9.78 2.35
N VAL A 135 -0.39 -9.23 1.46
CA VAL A 135 -0.29 -7.78 1.23
C VAL A 135 -1.66 -7.21 0.87
N LYS A 136 -2.37 -7.82 -0.08
CA LYS A 136 -3.70 -7.37 -0.47
C LYS A 136 -4.62 -7.31 0.75
N ASP A 137 -4.76 -8.40 1.48
CA ASP A 137 -5.69 -8.47 2.61
C ASP A 137 -5.35 -7.46 3.71
N ASP A 138 -4.06 -7.32 4.03
CA ASP A 138 -3.56 -6.34 5.01
C ASP A 138 -3.83 -4.90 4.57
N LEU A 139 -3.55 -4.55 3.31
CA LEU A 139 -3.79 -3.20 2.79
C LEU A 139 -5.29 -2.88 2.73
N TYR A 140 -6.14 -3.87 2.40
CA TYR A 140 -7.60 -3.72 2.46
C TYR A 140 -8.08 -3.47 3.89
N GLU A 141 -7.54 -4.19 4.88
CA GLU A 141 -7.89 -3.98 6.28
C GLU A 141 -7.41 -2.61 6.79
N ALA A 142 -6.18 -2.23 6.45
CA ALA A 142 -5.66 -0.89 6.71
C ALA A 142 -6.57 0.19 6.12
N CYS A 143 -7.05 0.03 4.88
CA CYS A 143 -8.01 0.97 4.28
C CYS A 143 -9.29 1.12 5.12
N LYS A 144 -9.85 0.04 5.65
CA LYS A 144 -11.06 0.10 6.48
C LYS A 144 -10.78 0.82 7.80
N VAL A 145 -9.70 0.46 8.47
CA VAL A 145 -9.29 1.02 9.76
C VAL A 145 -9.03 2.52 9.62
N LEU A 146 -8.24 2.94 8.63
CA LEU A 146 -7.91 4.35 8.40
C LEU A 146 -9.17 5.20 8.12
N LYS A 147 -10.13 4.69 7.34
CA LYS A 147 -11.44 5.37 7.14
C LYS A 147 -12.18 5.57 8.45
N LYS A 148 -12.16 4.58 9.34
CA LYS A 148 -12.83 4.66 10.65
C LYS A 148 -12.15 5.72 11.53
N TYR A 149 -10.82 5.78 11.55
CA TYR A 149 -10.08 6.78 12.31
C TYR A 149 -10.37 8.21 11.86
N VAL A 150 -10.40 8.46 10.54
CA VAL A 150 -10.72 9.81 10.02
C VAL A 150 -12.17 10.20 10.34
N LYS A 151 -13.11 9.25 10.34
CA LYS A 151 -14.51 9.53 10.73
C LYS A 151 -14.71 9.77 12.23
N ALA A 152 -13.86 9.20 13.08
CA ALA A 152 -13.98 9.31 14.54
C ALA A 152 -13.26 10.54 15.12
N LYS A 153 -12.40 11.19 14.33
CA LYS A 153 -11.65 12.40 14.70
C LYS A 153 -12.44 13.66 14.34
#